data_AF-A0A5C3FI05-F1
#
_entry.id   AF-A0A5C3FI05-F1
#
_cell.length_a   1.000
_cell.length_b   1.000
_cell.length_c   1.000
_cell.angle_alpha   90.00
_cell.angle_beta   90.00
_cell.angle_gamma   90.00
#
_symmetry.space_group_name_H-M   'P 1'
#
loop_
_entity.id
_entity.type
_entity.pdbx_description
1 polymer ?
#
loop_
_entity_poly.entity_id
_entity_poly.type
_entity_poly.pdbx_seq_one_letter_code
_entity_poly.pdbx_strand_id
1 'polypeptide(L)'
;MRATVTEVPASANATGPGYNIQGYEDLKYTYSFVDNVFDQKKDDLASYYQKWGRVLCVLDENLNELYGPSIKAYFSAHNIKPTLHVFKGGELHKTMDTMLGFVDAMDSFGLIRKEPVLVVGGGLASDVLGYACASYRRSTNYIRVGTTLIALIDAAISIKVGINHKKLKNRLGAYHAPMHTFLDFDFLKTLPIGQTRNGTAELIKILHCTDKYTWNLLVKYGEDLVNTAYGRNATGPGAKELKAAADEICRNAIKGMLDLESPNLHEIGLDRVIANGHSISPTLELAPFPPLRHGHAVCIDMAWSVTLAHMRGYIGDEDRDQWFRLAGQVGLSVDHPLLTDELMREANEAIKKTRDGLQRFVLAKPLGTCVFANDITEDEFVKSLAVHKAYVKKIGRGDGVGLDAYADAGDLGADPEALLKERKAEAARLNGAHKSEAIATRAAPAAATAAVAA
;
A
#
# COMPACT_ATOMS: atom_id res chain seq x y z
N MET A 1 17.82 -27.25 10.49
CA MET A 1 18.73 -26.28 9.83
C MET A 1 19.88 -27.06 9.23
N ARG A 2 20.31 -26.70 8.01
CA ARG A 2 21.51 -27.27 7.36
C ARG A 2 22.48 -26.12 7.15
N ALA A 3 23.73 -26.30 7.56
CA ALA A 3 24.80 -25.33 7.33
C ALA A 3 26.11 -26.05 7.08
N THR A 4 26.96 -25.45 6.26
CA THR A 4 28.34 -25.87 6.02
C THR A 4 29.28 -24.77 6.49
N VAL A 5 30.42 -25.19 7.03
CA VAL A 5 31.53 -24.31 7.41
C VAL A 5 32.77 -24.80 6.67
N THR A 6 33.41 -23.91 5.92
CA THR A 6 34.63 -24.21 5.14
C THR A 6 35.71 -23.20 5.46
N GLU A 7 36.98 -23.62 5.47
CA GLU A 7 38.09 -22.67 5.61
C GLU A 7 38.25 -21.82 4.34
N VAL A 8 38.67 -20.56 4.51
CA VAL A 8 39.14 -19.70 3.42
C VAL A 8 40.61 -19.34 3.63
N PRO A 9 41.43 -19.30 2.56
CA PRO A 9 42.85 -18.98 2.69
C PRO A 9 43.10 -17.62 3.36
N ALA A 10 44.24 -17.51 4.05
CA ALA A 10 44.71 -16.24 4.60
C ALA A 10 44.93 -15.22 3.48
N SER A 11 44.49 -13.97 3.69
CA SER A 11 44.92 -12.85 2.85
C SER A 11 46.29 -12.32 3.31
N ALA A 12 46.92 -11.45 2.52
CA ALA A 12 48.22 -10.86 2.86
C ALA A 12 48.25 -10.12 4.21
N ASN A 13 47.08 -9.70 4.72
CA ASN A 13 46.93 -9.01 6.00
C ASN A 13 46.36 -9.91 7.11
N ALA A 14 46.11 -11.19 6.85
CA ALA A 14 45.56 -12.12 7.82
C ALA A 14 46.66 -12.87 8.57
N THR A 15 46.45 -13.13 9.87
CA THR A 15 47.35 -13.93 10.71
C THR A 15 47.15 -15.45 10.54
N GLY A 16 46.17 -15.86 9.73
CA GLY A 16 45.83 -17.26 9.43
C GLY A 16 44.59 -17.38 8.53
N PRO A 17 44.18 -18.61 8.18
CA PRO A 17 42.95 -18.88 7.43
C PRO A 17 41.69 -18.37 8.16
N GLY A 18 40.66 -18.02 7.40
CA GLY A 18 39.33 -17.64 7.91
C GLY A 18 38.29 -18.76 7.72
N TYR A 19 37.01 -18.42 7.94
CA TYR A 19 35.89 -19.34 7.71
C TYR A 19 34.82 -18.71 6.83
N ASN A 20 34.27 -19.51 5.92
CA ASN A 20 33.07 -19.24 5.15
C ASN A 20 31.92 -20.08 5.70
N ILE A 21 30.74 -19.48 5.85
CA ILE A 21 29.54 -20.12 6.39
C ILE A 21 28.43 -20.03 5.36
N GLN A 22 27.80 -21.15 5.05
CA GLN A 22 26.59 -21.20 4.22
C GLN A 22 25.49 -21.92 4.99
N GLY A 23 24.45 -21.20 5.37
CA GLY A 23 23.29 -21.72 6.11
C GLY A 23 21.99 -21.54 5.33
N TYR A 24 21.01 -22.39 5.62
CA TYR A 24 19.68 -22.34 5.01
C TYR A 24 18.57 -22.40 6.06
N GLU A 25 17.57 -21.55 5.91
CA GLU A 25 16.33 -21.55 6.68
C GLU A 25 15.11 -21.62 5.74
N ASP A 26 14.11 -22.41 6.14
CA ASP A 26 12.85 -22.51 5.41
C ASP A 26 11.94 -21.33 5.78
N LEU A 27 11.40 -20.65 4.77
CA LEU A 27 10.31 -19.69 4.94
C LEU A 27 9.00 -20.33 4.50
N LYS A 28 8.06 -20.50 5.44
CA LYS A 28 6.77 -21.16 5.21
C LYS A 28 5.64 -20.38 5.88
N TYR A 29 4.62 -20.05 5.09
CA TYR A 29 3.42 -19.33 5.53
C TYR A 29 2.26 -19.69 4.60
N THR A 30 1.03 -19.45 5.06
CA THR A 30 -0.18 -19.88 4.36
C THR A 30 -1.30 -18.85 4.43
N TYR A 31 -2.27 -18.96 3.52
CA TYR A 31 -3.45 -18.10 3.45
C TYR A 31 -4.70 -18.95 3.38
N SER A 32 -5.77 -18.51 4.04
CA SER A 32 -7.10 -19.14 3.93
C SER A 32 -8.15 -18.09 3.65
N PHE A 33 -8.98 -18.35 2.64
CA PHE A 33 -10.20 -17.58 2.40
C PHE A 33 -11.29 -18.14 3.30
N VAL A 34 -11.88 -17.29 4.13
CA VAL A 34 -12.94 -17.67 5.07
C VAL A 34 -14.08 -16.66 5.00
N ASP A 35 -15.28 -17.10 5.30
CA ASP A 35 -16.41 -16.22 5.56
C ASP A 35 -16.65 -16.19 7.08
N ASN A 36 -16.56 -14.99 7.67
CA ASN A 36 -16.68 -14.75 9.12
C ASN A 36 -15.66 -15.56 9.94
N VAL A 37 -14.43 -15.05 10.03
CA VAL A 37 -13.32 -15.66 10.79
C VAL A 37 -13.62 -15.83 12.29
N PHE A 38 -14.59 -15.08 12.82
CA PHE A 38 -15.03 -15.14 14.22
C PHE A 38 -16.36 -15.88 14.42
N ASP A 39 -16.73 -16.76 13.47
CA ASP A 39 -17.86 -17.68 13.64
C ASP A 39 -17.58 -18.70 14.74
N GLN A 40 -18.30 -18.62 15.87
CA GLN A 40 -18.15 -19.49 17.04
C GLN A 40 -18.33 -20.99 16.75
N LYS A 41 -18.88 -21.37 15.59
CA LYS A 41 -19.05 -22.76 15.18
C LYS A 41 -17.84 -23.32 14.43
N LYS A 42 -16.88 -22.49 14.05
CA LYS A 42 -15.70 -22.86 13.25
C LYS A 42 -14.42 -22.68 14.06
N ASP A 43 -13.52 -23.64 14.03
CA ASP A 43 -12.29 -23.62 14.82
C ASP A 43 -11.04 -23.22 14.01
N ASP A 44 -11.19 -22.74 12.76
CA ASP A 44 -10.08 -22.43 11.85
C ASP A 44 -9.02 -21.53 12.53
N LEU A 45 -9.43 -20.41 13.13
CA LEU A 45 -8.54 -19.51 13.88
C LEU A 45 -8.18 -20.07 15.27
N ALA A 46 -9.15 -20.63 15.99
CA ALA A 46 -8.96 -21.15 17.34
C ALA A 46 -7.92 -22.29 17.41
N SER A 47 -7.82 -23.11 16.36
CA SER A 47 -6.88 -24.23 16.26
C SER A 47 -5.41 -23.82 16.47
N TYR A 48 -5.04 -22.60 16.05
CA TYR A 48 -3.69 -22.05 16.25
C TYR A 48 -3.39 -21.69 17.72
N TYR A 49 -4.43 -21.47 18.53
CA TYR A 49 -4.33 -21.00 19.90
C TYR A 49 -4.69 -22.05 20.95
N GLN A 50 -5.29 -23.17 20.54
CA GLN A 50 -5.79 -24.20 21.44
C GLN A 50 -4.70 -24.80 22.33
N LYS A 51 -3.47 -24.99 21.80
CA LYS A 51 -2.33 -25.47 22.59
C LYS A 51 -1.84 -24.49 23.65
N TRP A 52 -2.13 -23.20 23.49
CA TRP A 52 -1.73 -22.14 24.41
C TRP A 52 -2.82 -21.82 25.43
N GLY A 53 -4.09 -22.05 25.09
CA GLY A 53 -5.25 -21.74 25.94
C GLY A 53 -5.51 -20.24 26.13
N ARG A 54 -4.75 -19.39 25.44
CA ARG A 54 -4.83 -17.92 25.49
C ARG A 54 -4.38 -17.30 24.17
N VAL A 55 -4.72 -16.03 23.97
CA VAL A 55 -4.31 -15.25 22.81
C VAL A 55 -4.09 -13.78 23.20
N LEU A 56 -2.99 -13.19 22.72
CA LEU A 56 -2.81 -11.75 22.65
C LEU A 56 -3.28 -11.27 21.28
N CYS A 57 -4.33 -10.46 21.26
CA CYS A 57 -4.91 -9.90 20.04
C CYS A 57 -4.71 -8.39 20.00
N VAL A 58 -4.07 -7.91 18.94
CA VAL A 58 -3.80 -6.50 18.67
C VAL A 58 -4.77 -6.00 17.60
N LEU A 59 -5.47 -4.92 17.91
CA LEU A 59 -6.44 -4.28 17.02
C LEU A 59 -6.60 -2.80 17.36
N ASP A 60 -7.01 -1.97 16.39
CA ASP A 60 -7.24 -0.55 16.65
C ASP A 60 -8.59 -0.29 17.35
N GLU A 61 -8.74 0.94 17.85
CA GLU A 61 -9.94 1.38 18.57
C GLU A 61 -11.25 1.21 17.79
N ASN A 62 -11.27 1.50 16.48
CA ASN A 62 -12.46 1.38 15.64
C ASN A 62 -12.87 -0.09 15.49
N LEU A 63 -11.88 -0.97 15.26
CA LEU A 63 -12.12 -2.41 15.16
C LEU A 63 -12.51 -3.01 16.50
N ASN A 64 -11.97 -2.52 17.62
CA ASN A 64 -12.38 -2.97 18.94
C ASN A 64 -13.84 -2.62 19.23
N GLU A 65 -14.30 -1.45 18.81
CA GLU A 65 -15.71 -1.07 18.95
C GLU A 65 -16.63 -1.97 18.11
N LEU A 66 -16.28 -2.21 16.84
CA LEU A 66 -17.10 -2.99 15.91
C LEU A 66 -17.04 -4.51 16.16
N TYR A 67 -15.86 -5.05 16.45
CA TYR A 67 -15.56 -6.48 16.43
C TYR A 67 -14.96 -7.01 17.74
N GLY A 68 -14.60 -6.15 18.70
CA GLY A 68 -14.11 -6.59 20.02
C GLY A 68 -15.05 -7.59 20.72
N PRO A 69 -16.38 -7.35 20.75
CA PRO A 69 -17.33 -8.31 21.30
C PRO A 69 -17.34 -9.67 20.58
N SER A 70 -17.30 -9.69 19.24
CA SER A 70 -17.31 -10.95 18.47
C SER A 70 -16.01 -11.73 18.64
N ILE A 71 -14.86 -11.05 18.66
CA ILE A 71 -13.55 -11.67 18.96
C ILE A 71 -13.57 -12.34 20.33
N LYS A 72 -14.06 -11.64 21.37
CA LYS A 72 -14.14 -12.20 22.72
C LYS A 72 -15.07 -13.41 22.78
N ALA A 73 -16.23 -13.33 22.12
CA ALA A 73 -17.20 -14.40 22.09
C ALA A 73 -16.67 -15.64 21.36
N TYR A 74 -15.98 -15.45 20.23
CA TYR A 74 -15.29 -16.51 19.47
C TYR A 74 -14.32 -17.28 20.36
N PHE A 75 -13.32 -16.60 20.93
CA PHE A 75 -12.31 -17.28 21.73
C PHE A 75 -12.89 -17.92 23.00
N SER A 76 -13.89 -17.28 23.62
CA SER A 76 -14.59 -17.86 24.78
C SER A 76 -15.31 -19.17 24.43
N ALA A 77 -16.00 -19.23 23.27
CA ALA A 77 -16.66 -20.45 22.79
C ALA A 77 -15.68 -21.61 22.56
N HIS A 78 -14.43 -21.29 22.24
CA HIS A 78 -13.34 -22.27 22.06
C HIS A 78 -12.47 -22.48 23.31
N ASN A 79 -12.88 -21.99 24.48
CA ASN A 79 -12.14 -22.09 25.75
C ASN A 79 -10.72 -21.51 25.70
N ILE A 80 -10.51 -20.46 24.92
CA ILE A 80 -9.24 -19.73 24.79
C ILE A 80 -9.44 -18.36 25.45
N LYS A 81 -8.55 -17.96 26.37
CA LYS A 81 -8.66 -16.65 27.05
C LYS A 81 -8.13 -15.51 26.14
N PRO A 82 -8.97 -14.57 25.68
CA PRO A 82 -8.51 -13.44 24.88
C PRO A 82 -7.97 -12.31 25.77
N THR A 83 -6.83 -11.76 25.40
CA THR A 83 -6.31 -10.47 25.90
C THR A 83 -6.23 -9.52 24.72
N LEU A 84 -7.02 -8.44 24.75
CA LEU A 84 -7.03 -7.45 23.69
C LEU A 84 -6.09 -6.30 24.05
N HIS A 85 -5.13 -6.00 23.18
CA HIS A 85 -4.35 -4.78 23.21
C HIS A 85 -4.91 -3.83 22.15
N VAL A 86 -5.56 -2.77 22.61
CA VAL A 86 -6.20 -1.77 21.75
C VAL A 86 -5.27 -0.58 21.59
N PHE A 87 -5.00 -0.18 20.36
CA PHE A 87 -4.13 0.95 20.05
C PHE A 87 -4.83 1.98 19.16
N LYS A 88 -4.22 3.15 19.01
CA LYS A 88 -4.73 4.19 18.12
C LYS A 88 -4.31 3.90 16.67
N GLY A 89 -5.28 3.64 15.81
CA GLY A 89 -5.04 3.38 14.38
C GLY A 89 -4.76 4.64 13.58
N GLY A 90 -4.42 4.47 12.29
CA GLY A 90 -4.21 5.56 11.33
C GLY A 90 -2.74 5.97 11.13
N GLU A 91 -2.41 6.47 9.93
CA GLU A 91 -1.03 6.58 9.41
C GLU A 91 -0.07 7.39 10.28
N LEU A 92 -0.56 8.38 11.05
CA LEU A 92 0.29 9.14 11.99
C LEU A 92 0.83 8.27 13.14
N HIS A 93 0.19 7.14 13.41
CA HIS A 93 0.60 6.16 14.43
C HIS A 93 1.42 5.02 13.83
N LYS A 94 1.82 5.08 12.57
CA LYS A 94 2.76 4.13 11.95
C LYS A 94 4.21 4.44 12.35
N THR A 95 4.51 4.36 13.64
CA THR A 95 5.72 4.90 14.26
C THR A 95 6.45 3.87 15.12
N MET A 96 7.67 4.23 15.55
CA MET A 96 8.43 3.44 16.53
C MET A 96 7.71 3.36 17.87
N ASP A 97 7.03 4.43 18.30
CA ASP A 97 6.36 4.47 19.61
C ASP A 97 5.22 3.45 19.66
N THR A 98 4.40 3.35 18.60
CA THR A 98 3.37 2.32 18.48
C THR A 98 3.98 0.91 18.46
N MET A 99 5.08 0.73 17.74
CA MET A 99 5.81 -0.56 17.69
C MET A 99 6.31 -0.97 19.09
N LEU A 100 6.86 -0.03 19.86
CA LEU A 100 7.31 -0.28 21.24
C LEU A 100 6.13 -0.56 22.18
N GLY A 101 4.99 0.11 22.00
CA GLY A 101 3.76 -0.23 22.72
C GLY A 101 3.30 -1.69 22.51
N PHE A 102 3.50 -2.24 21.31
CA PHE A 102 3.25 -3.65 21.05
C PHE A 102 4.28 -4.57 21.72
N VAL A 103 5.54 -4.16 21.80
CA VAL A 103 6.58 -4.88 22.56
C VAL A 103 6.20 -4.94 24.05
N ASP A 104 5.80 -3.81 24.62
CA ASP A 104 5.36 -3.73 26.02
C ASP A 104 4.14 -4.62 26.29
N ALA A 105 3.21 -4.70 25.32
CA ALA A 105 2.06 -5.59 25.39
C ALA A 105 2.46 -7.07 25.37
N MET A 106 3.42 -7.44 24.51
CA MET A 106 3.96 -8.81 24.44
C MET A 106 4.67 -9.21 25.74
N ASP A 107 5.45 -8.30 26.34
CA ASP A 107 6.13 -8.53 27.62
C ASP A 107 5.13 -8.64 28.78
N SER A 108 4.16 -7.73 28.85
CA SER A 108 3.11 -7.74 29.88
C SER A 108 2.24 -8.99 29.81
N PHE A 109 1.99 -9.51 28.61
CA PHE A 109 1.27 -10.78 28.40
C PHE A 109 2.12 -12.00 28.80
N GLY A 110 3.44 -11.84 28.93
CA GLY A 110 4.38 -12.93 29.16
C GLY A 110 4.44 -13.86 27.94
N LEU A 111 4.52 -13.29 26.73
CA LEU A 111 4.55 -14.05 25.49
C LEU A 111 5.74 -15.02 25.47
N ILE A 112 5.47 -16.30 25.21
CA ILE A 112 6.53 -17.32 25.08
C ILE A 112 7.04 -17.43 23.65
N ARG A 113 8.28 -17.92 23.46
CA ARG A 113 9.07 -17.71 22.23
C ARG A 113 8.38 -18.09 20.90
N LYS A 114 7.49 -19.09 20.90
CA LYS A 114 6.81 -19.57 19.70
C LYS A 114 5.30 -19.33 19.72
N GLU A 115 4.77 -18.70 20.77
CA GLU A 115 3.37 -18.30 20.86
C GLU A 115 3.10 -17.18 19.84
N PRO A 116 2.14 -17.35 18.93
CA PRO A 116 1.84 -16.34 17.93
C PRO A 116 1.02 -15.20 18.55
N VAL A 117 1.30 -13.97 18.13
CA VAL A 117 0.41 -12.83 18.37
C VAL A 117 -0.65 -12.79 17.27
N LEU A 118 -1.90 -12.45 17.59
CA LEU A 118 -2.94 -12.18 16.58
C LEU A 118 -2.95 -10.68 16.26
N VAL A 119 -2.91 -10.31 14.99
CA VAL A 119 -3.30 -8.97 14.54
C VAL A 119 -4.59 -9.02 13.74
N VAL A 120 -5.52 -8.14 14.10
CA VAL A 120 -6.77 -7.89 13.37
C VAL A 120 -6.75 -6.44 12.92
N GLY A 121 -6.59 -6.19 11.62
CA GLY A 121 -6.55 -4.82 11.14
C GLY A 121 -6.17 -4.62 9.68
N GLY A 122 -6.07 -3.35 9.30
CA GLY A 122 -5.57 -2.93 7.99
C GLY A 122 -4.05 -3.09 7.84
N GLY A 123 -3.51 -2.49 6.77
CA GLY A 123 -2.08 -2.53 6.46
C GLY A 123 -1.20 -1.97 7.58
N LEU A 124 -1.62 -0.87 8.22
CA LEU A 124 -0.87 -0.28 9.34
C LEU A 124 -0.68 -1.25 10.50
N ALA A 125 -1.77 -1.84 11.01
CA ALA A 125 -1.70 -2.78 12.13
C ALA A 125 -0.80 -3.96 11.80
N SER A 126 -0.95 -4.51 10.59
CA SER A 126 -0.19 -5.65 10.08
C SER A 126 1.30 -5.35 9.92
N ASP A 127 1.64 -4.15 9.46
CA ASP A 127 3.03 -3.70 9.28
C ASP A 127 3.72 -3.43 10.62
N VAL A 128 3.08 -2.66 11.50
CA VAL A 128 3.68 -2.26 12.77
C VAL A 128 3.82 -3.46 13.69
N LEU A 129 2.78 -4.31 13.83
CA LEU A 129 2.89 -5.53 14.63
C LEU A 129 3.86 -6.52 14.00
N GLY A 130 3.82 -6.69 12.67
CA GLY A 130 4.74 -7.57 11.98
C GLY A 130 6.20 -7.19 12.24
N TYR A 131 6.51 -5.89 12.24
CA TYR A 131 7.86 -5.41 12.55
C TYR A 131 8.21 -5.54 14.04
N ALA A 132 7.24 -5.34 14.94
CA ALA A 132 7.38 -5.65 16.35
C ALA A 132 7.73 -7.13 16.56
N CYS A 133 7.02 -8.05 15.88
CA CYS A 133 7.25 -9.49 15.95
C CYS A 133 8.59 -9.91 15.30
N ALA A 134 9.02 -9.25 14.23
CA ALA A 134 10.34 -9.47 13.63
C ALA A 134 11.46 -9.15 14.63
N SER A 135 11.27 -8.10 15.42
CA SER A 135 12.27 -7.59 16.38
C SER A 135 12.22 -8.30 17.74
N TYR A 136 11.02 -8.65 18.22
CA TYR A 136 10.81 -9.23 19.53
C TYR A 136 11.48 -10.60 19.63
N ARG A 137 12.45 -10.72 20.55
CA ARG A 137 13.34 -11.88 20.69
C ARG A 137 13.99 -12.32 19.36
N ARG A 138 14.25 -11.36 18.46
CA ARG A 138 14.83 -11.51 17.11
C ARG A 138 14.01 -12.34 16.12
N SER A 139 12.80 -12.77 16.49
CA SER A 139 11.76 -13.35 15.64
C SER A 139 10.74 -14.05 16.54
N THR A 140 9.51 -13.56 16.44
CA THR A 140 8.30 -14.09 17.07
C THR A 140 7.24 -14.34 16.02
N ASN A 141 6.50 -15.42 16.22
CA ASN A 141 5.42 -15.83 15.34
C ASN A 141 4.22 -14.89 15.47
N TYR A 142 3.42 -14.76 14.42
CA TYR A 142 2.16 -14.03 14.46
C TYR A 142 1.20 -14.52 13.36
N ILE A 143 -0.07 -14.18 13.50
CA ILE A 143 -1.15 -14.50 12.56
C ILE A 143 -1.86 -13.21 12.19
N ARG A 144 -2.20 -13.04 10.91
CA ARG A 144 -2.92 -11.87 10.39
C ARG A 144 -4.39 -12.17 10.09
N VAL A 145 -5.24 -11.19 10.37
CA VAL A 145 -6.61 -11.07 9.87
C VAL A 145 -6.72 -9.68 9.25
N GLY A 146 -6.73 -9.60 7.91
CA GLY A 146 -6.84 -8.33 7.18
C GLY A 146 -8.26 -7.80 7.19
N THR A 147 -8.47 -6.52 7.49
CA THR A 147 -9.83 -5.92 7.58
C THR A 147 -10.11 -4.82 6.58
N THR A 148 -9.09 -4.32 5.87
CA THR A 148 -9.25 -3.36 4.77
C THR A 148 -9.01 -4.05 3.43
N LEU A 149 -9.53 -3.49 2.33
CA LEU A 149 -9.28 -4.07 1.02
C LEU A 149 -7.78 -4.13 0.70
N ILE A 150 -7.03 -3.05 0.97
CA ILE A 150 -5.55 -3.03 0.81
C ILE A 150 -4.90 -4.17 1.61
N ALA A 151 -5.32 -4.41 2.85
CA ALA A 151 -4.76 -5.51 3.63
C ALA A 151 -5.07 -6.86 2.98
N LEU A 152 -6.32 -7.08 2.57
CA LEU A 152 -6.80 -8.34 2.01
C LEU A 152 -6.15 -8.72 0.67
N ILE A 153 -5.70 -7.75 -0.14
CA ILE A 153 -5.17 -8.04 -1.48
C ILE A 153 -3.71 -7.61 -1.71
N ASP A 154 -3.10 -6.88 -0.77
CA ASP A 154 -1.70 -6.43 -0.88
C ASP A 154 -0.95 -6.46 0.47
N ALA A 155 -1.24 -5.54 1.39
CA ALA A 155 -0.39 -5.30 2.55
C ALA A 155 -0.28 -6.50 3.51
N ALA A 156 -1.37 -7.24 3.75
CA ALA A 156 -1.31 -8.46 4.58
C ALA A 156 -0.86 -9.70 3.77
N ILE A 157 -0.85 -9.60 2.44
CA ILE A 157 -0.30 -10.63 1.54
C ILE A 157 1.22 -10.57 1.52
N SER A 158 1.81 -9.38 1.46
CA SER A 158 3.26 -9.21 1.50
C SER A 158 3.88 -9.63 2.85
N ILE A 159 5.13 -10.08 2.84
CA ILE A 159 5.92 -10.30 4.07
C ILE A 159 6.66 -9.04 4.53
N LYS A 160 6.55 -7.95 3.76
CA LYS A 160 7.11 -6.66 4.13
C LYS A 160 6.34 -6.09 5.32
N VAL A 161 7.09 -5.65 6.33
CA VAL A 161 6.55 -5.04 7.54
C VAL A 161 7.42 -3.83 7.88
N GLY A 162 6.85 -2.80 8.49
CA GLY A 162 7.64 -1.62 8.82
C GLY A 162 6.87 -0.43 9.36
N ILE A 163 7.64 0.62 9.63
CA ILE A 163 7.18 1.88 10.19
C ILE A 163 7.74 3.05 9.40
N ASN A 164 7.09 4.20 9.53
CA ASN A 164 7.59 5.45 8.97
C ASN A 164 8.72 6.02 9.86
N HIS A 165 9.66 6.73 9.24
CA HIS A 165 10.65 7.52 9.97
C HIS A 165 10.60 8.98 9.49
N LYS A 166 10.04 9.86 10.34
CA LYS A 166 9.75 11.25 9.96
C LYS A 166 8.83 11.25 8.71
N LYS A 167 9.18 12.01 7.67
CA LYS A 167 8.46 12.05 6.38
C LYS A 167 8.81 10.91 5.41
N LEU A 168 9.54 9.89 5.87
CA LEU A 168 9.99 8.79 5.02
C LEU A 168 9.13 7.56 5.29
N LYS A 169 8.24 7.24 4.33
CA LYS A 169 7.31 6.11 4.41
C LYS A 169 8.07 4.78 4.42
N ASN A 170 7.65 3.85 5.29
CA ASN A 170 8.18 2.47 5.40
C ASN A 170 9.72 2.36 5.48
N ARG A 171 10.39 3.36 6.06
CA ARG A 171 11.87 3.44 6.06
C ARG A 171 12.55 2.40 6.95
N LEU A 172 11.90 2.00 8.04
CA LEU A 172 12.42 1.00 8.98
C LEU A 172 11.50 -0.22 8.92
N GLY A 173 12.05 -1.41 8.74
CA GLY A 173 11.23 -2.59 8.53
C GLY A 173 12.01 -3.90 8.44
N ALA A 174 11.30 -4.95 8.07
CA ALA A 174 11.84 -6.28 7.86
C ALA A 174 11.04 -7.04 6.79
N TYR A 175 11.63 -8.11 6.27
CA TYR A 175 10.89 -9.17 5.57
C TYR A 175 10.58 -10.26 6.61
N HIS A 176 9.37 -10.25 7.17
CA HIS A 176 8.96 -11.17 8.23
C HIS A 176 7.58 -11.73 7.91
N ALA A 177 7.50 -13.02 7.61
CA ALA A 177 6.24 -13.66 7.23
C ALA A 177 5.39 -14.00 8.46
N PRO A 178 4.05 -13.85 8.38
CA PRO A 178 3.16 -14.44 9.38
C PRO A 178 3.18 -15.96 9.27
N MET A 179 2.76 -16.67 10.32
CA MET A 179 2.48 -18.11 10.21
C MET A 179 1.33 -18.38 9.24
N HIS A 180 0.28 -17.57 9.36
CA HIS A 180 -0.94 -17.69 8.59
C HIS A 180 -1.63 -16.33 8.44
N THR A 181 -2.33 -16.14 7.32
CA THR A 181 -3.17 -14.97 7.07
C THR A 181 -4.58 -15.41 6.70
N PHE A 182 -5.57 -15.02 7.50
CA PHE A 182 -6.98 -15.20 7.19
C PHE A 182 -7.49 -14.05 6.33
N LEU A 183 -8.14 -14.40 5.22
CA LEU A 183 -8.70 -13.50 4.24
C LEU A 183 -10.22 -13.56 4.34
N ASP A 184 -10.78 -12.71 5.20
CA ASP A 184 -12.21 -12.57 5.40
C ASP A 184 -12.71 -11.28 4.77
N PHE A 185 -13.33 -11.40 3.61
CA PHE A 185 -13.84 -10.24 2.89
C PHE A 185 -15.16 -9.71 3.47
N ASP A 186 -15.75 -10.33 4.49
CA ASP A 186 -16.93 -9.77 5.18
C ASP A 186 -16.60 -8.52 6.00
N PHE A 187 -15.33 -8.28 6.37
CA PHE A 187 -14.92 -7.01 6.98
C PHE A 187 -15.20 -5.81 6.08
N LEU A 188 -15.28 -6.00 4.76
CA LEU A 188 -15.59 -4.91 3.83
C LEU A 188 -17.00 -4.33 4.04
N LYS A 189 -17.93 -5.08 4.66
CA LYS A 189 -19.30 -4.61 4.96
C LYS A 189 -19.33 -3.29 5.73
N THR A 190 -18.36 -3.09 6.63
CA THR A 190 -18.24 -1.93 7.51
C THR A 190 -17.12 -0.98 7.09
N LEU A 191 -16.34 -1.34 6.07
CA LEU A 191 -15.24 -0.51 5.58
C LEU A 191 -15.81 0.74 4.87
N PRO A 192 -15.36 1.96 5.22
CA PRO A 192 -15.81 3.16 4.54
C PRO A 192 -15.55 3.09 3.03
N ILE A 193 -16.49 3.59 2.22
CA ILE A 193 -16.39 3.51 0.76
C ILE A 193 -15.10 4.14 0.20
N GLY A 194 -14.61 5.21 0.81
CA GLY A 194 -13.32 5.82 0.44
C GLY A 194 -12.14 4.87 0.64
N GLN A 195 -12.16 4.02 1.67
CA GLN A 195 -11.14 2.99 1.92
C GLN A 195 -11.29 1.78 0.98
N THR A 196 -12.52 1.43 0.61
CA THR A 196 -12.79 0.44 -0.43
C THR A 196 -12.22 0.90 -1.77
N ARG A 197 -12.50 2.14 -2.18
CA ARG A 197 -11.94 2.77 -3.39
C ARG A 197 -10.42 2.84 -3.35
N ASN A 198 -9.85 3.24 -2.21
CA ASN A 198 -8.42 3.30 -1.97
C ASN A 198 -7.76 1.94 -2.29
N GLY A 199 -8.34 0.83 -1.84
CA GLY A 199 -7.84 -0.51 -2.16
C GLY A 199 -8.08 -0.98 -3.60
N THR A 200 -9.10 -0.47 -4.29
CA THR A 200 -9.34 -0.80 -5.70
C THR A 200 -8.17 -0.40 -6.60
N ALA A 201 -7.41 0.64 -6.23
CA ALA A 201 -6.21 1.04 -6.97
C ALA A 201 -5.16 -0.07 -7.04
N GLU A 202 -4.99 -0.85 -5.97
CA GLU A 202 -4.01 -1.94 -5.94
C GLU A 202 -4.45 -3.15 -6.79
N LEU A 203 -5.76 -3.34 -6.97
CA LEU A 203 -6.28 -4.30 -7.95
C LEU A 203 -6.04 -3.82 -9.37
N ILE A 204 -6.28 -2.54 -9.66
CA ILE A 204 -5.96 -1.95 -10.96
C ILE A 204 -4.47 -2.16 -11.25
N LYS A 205 -3.59 -1.82 -10.30
CA LYS A 205 -2.12 -1.95 -10.40
C LYS A 205 -1.66 -3.28 -10.93
N ILE A 206 -2.12 -4.36 -10.29
CA ILE A 206 -1.64 -5.69 -10.65
C ILE A 206 -2.32 -6.17 -11.94
N LEU A 207 -3.66 -6.09 -12.02
CA LEU A 207 -4.42 -6.74 -13.07
C LEU A 207 -4.13 -6.18 -14.47
N HIS A 208 -3.99 -4.87 -14.62
CA HIS A 208 -3.72 -4.28 -15.94
C HIS A 208 -2.32 -4.61 -16.49
N CYS A 209 -1.43 -5.17 -15.65
CA CYS A 209 -0.08 -5.59 -16.01
C CYS A 209 0.15 -7.11 -15.92
N THR A 210 -0.83 -7.90 -15.46
CA THR A 210 -0.63 -9.35 -15.24
C THR A 210 -1.76 -10.24 -15.72
N ASP A 211 -3.00 -9.75 -15.81
CA ASP A 211 -4.16 -10.60 -16.05
C ASP A 211 -5.29 -9.86 -16.76
N LYS A 212 -5.33 -9.99 -18.09
CA LYS A 212 -6.37 -9.38 -18.94
C LYS A 212 -7.76 -9.95 -18.67
N TYR A 213 -7.89 -11.23 -18.29
CA TYR A 213 -9.19 -11.83 -18.01
C TYR A 213 -9.81 -11.20 -16.76
N THR A 214 -9.07 -11.19 -15.66
CA THR A 214 -9.54 -10.64 -14.40
C THR A 214 -9.66 -9.11 -14.47
N TRP A 215 -8.81 -8.43 -15.25
CA TRP A 215 -8.99 -7.02 -15.58
C TRP A 215 -10.37 -6.74 -16.21
N ASN A 216 -10.81 -7.55 -17.17
CA ASN A 216 -12.12 -7.37 -17.80
C ASN A 216 -13.28 -7.57 -16.81
N LEU A 217 -13.14 -8.46 -15.82
CA LEU A 217 -14.11 -8.58 -14.74
C LEU A 217 -14.16 -7.29 -13.90
N LEU A 218 -13.00 -6.72 -13.56
CA LEU A 218 -12.94 -5.45 -12.82
C LEU A 218 -13.52 -4.29 -13.64
N VAL A 219 -13.29 -4.23 -14.94
CA VAL A 219 -13.93 -3.26 -15.85
C VAL A 219 -15.45 -3.41 -15.84
N LYS A 220 -15.96 -4.65 -15.87
CA LYS A 220 -17.40 -4.92 -15.92
C LYS A 220 -18.11 -4.56 -14.62
N TYR A 221 -17.53 -4.89 -13.47
CA TYR A 221 -18.21 -4.82 -12.17
C TYR A 221 -17.68 -3.72 -11.23
N GLY A 222 -16.58 -3.04 -11.58
CA GLY A 222 -15.81 -2.19 -10.66
C GLY A 222 -16.61 -1.13 -9.91
N GLU A 223 -17.52 -0.44 -10.60
CA GLU A 223 -18.40 0.57 -10.00
C GLU A 223 -19.29 -0.02 -8.90
N ASP A 224 -20.00 -1.11 -9.23
CA ASP A 224 -20.87 -1.81 -8.29
C ASP A 224 -20.08 -2.43 -7.13
N LEU A 225 -18.88 -2.96 -7.39
CA LEU A 225 -18.00 -3.49 -6.36
C LEU A 225 -17.65 -2.42 -5.32
N VAL A 226 -17.24 -1.22 -5.75
CA VAL A 226 -16.93 -0.13 -4.79
C VAL A 226 -18.18 0.27 -4.01
N ASN A 227 -19.32 0.43 -4.70
CA ASN A 227 -20.55 0.94 -4.09
C ASN A 227 -21.25 -0.08 -3.15
N THR A 228 -20.95 -1.37 -3.27
CA THR A 228 -21.62 -2.43 -2.51
C THR A 228 -20.68 -3.21 -1.58
N ALA A 229 -19.57 -2.59 -1.17
CA ALA A 229 -18.56 -3.24 -0.32
C ALA A 229 -18.08 -4.57 -0.93
N TYR A 230 -17.69 -4.54 -2.20
CA TYR A 230 -17.26 -5.68 -3.01
C TYR A 230 -18.31 -6.82 -3.03
N GLY A 231 -19.56 -6.44 -3.27
CA GLY A 231 -20.69 -7.36 -3.35
C GLY A 231 -21.26 -7.82 -2.00
N ARG A 232 -20.68 -7.39 -0.87
CA ARG A 232 -21.12 -7.85 0.47
C ARG A 232 -22.41 -7.18 0.94
N ASN A 233 -22.62 -5.93 0.51
CA ASN A 233 -23.83 -5.16 0.79
C ASN A 233 -24.78 -5.13 -0.41
N ALA A 234 -24.50 -5.92 -1.46
CA ALA A 234 -25.34 -5.98 -2.65
C ALA A 234 -26.67 -6.67 -2.36
N THR A 235 -27.75 -6.17 -2.97
CA THR A 235 -29.11 -6.73 -2.85
C THR A 235 -29.73 -6.92 -4.23
N GLY A 236 -30.75 -7.76 -4.35
CA GLY A 236 -31.46 -8.01 -5.60
C GLY A 236 -30.86 -9.14 -6.47
N PRO A 237 -31.40 -9.34 -7.70
CA PRO A 237 -31.12 -10.52 -8.54
C PRO A 237 -29.64 -10.71 -8.92
N GLY A 238 -28.85 -9.63 -9.00
CA GLY A 238 -27.43 -9.67 -9.35
C GLY A 238 -26.45 -9.81 -8.18
N ALA A 239 -26.92 -9.77 -6.93
CA ALA A 239 -26.04 -9.71 -5.75
C ALA A 239 -25.10 -10.92 -5.63
N LYS A 240 -25.59 -12.12 -5.96
CA LYS A 240 -24.78 -13.35 -5.92
C LYS A 240 -23.69 -13.36 -7.00
N GLU A 241 -24.02 -12.90 -8.21
CA GLU A 241 -23.07 -12.78 -9.32
C GLU A 241 -21.99 -11.76 -8.99
N LEU A 242 -22.37 -10.60 -8.45
CA LEU A 242 -21.43 -9.56 -8.05
C LEU A 242 -20.48 -10.02 -6.94
N LYS A 243 -20.99 -10.72 -5.91
CA LYS A 243 -20.15 -11.30 -4.86
C LYS A 243 -19.18 -12.34 -5.44
N ALA A 244 -19.65 -13.22 -6.33
CA ALA A 244 -18.80 -14.22 -6.97
C ALA A 244 -17.68 -13.57 -7.82
N ALA A 245 -18.02 -12.53 -8.60
CA ALA A 245 -17.04 -11.76 -9.36
C ALA A 245 -16.03 -11.07 -8.44
N ALA A 246 -16.47 -10.49 -7.33
CA ALA A 246 -15.60 -9.89 -6.32
C ALA A 246 -14.58 -10.91 -5.76
N ASP A 247 -15.08 -12.11 -5.40
CA ASP A 247 -14.28 -13.19 -4.81
C ASP A 247 -13.25 -13.72 -5.82
N GLU A 248 -13.63 -13.86 -7.09
CA GLU A 248 -12.73 -14.25 -8.18
C GLU A 248 -11.66 -13.19 -8.45
N ILE A 249 -12.06 -11.92 -8.58
CA ILE A 249 -11.14 -10.80 -8.82
C ILE A 249 -10.07 -10.74 -7.72
N CYS A 250 -10.50 -10.76 -6.46
CA CYS A 250 -9.55 -10.66 -5.34
C CYS A 250 -8.66 -11.90 -5.24
N ARG A 251 -9.21 -13.11 -5.44
CA ARG A 251 -8.43 -14.35 -5.44
C ARG A 251 -7.36 -14.36 -6.53
N ASN A 252 -7.71 -13.97 -7.75
CA ASN A 252 -6.78 -13.95 -8.87
C ASN A 252 -5.70 -12.87 -8.69
N ALA A 253 -6.06 -11.70 -8.18
CA ALA A 253 -5.09 -10.65 -7.84
C ALA A 253 -4.09 -11.12 -6.76
N ILE A 254 -4.57 -11.74 -5.69
CA ILE A 254 -3.71 -12.30 -4.63
C ILE A 254 -2.78 -13.37 -5.20
N LYS A 255 -3.31 -14.29 -6.03
CA LYS A 255 -2.51 -15.33 -6.67
C LYS A 255 -1.43 -14.72 -7.57
N GLY A 256 -1.76 -13.71 -8.38
CA GLY A 256 -0.81 -13.00 -9.22
C GLY A 256 0.29 -12.31 -8.40
N MET A 257 -0.07 -11.69 -7.27
CA MET A 257 0.90 -11.06 -6.38
C MET A 257 1.86 -12.10 -5.79
N LEU A 258 1.33 -13.24 -5.34
CA LEU A 258 2.13 -14.33 -4.79
C LEU A 258 3.07 -14.94 -5.84
N ASP A 259 2.61 -15.13 -7.08
CA ASP A 259 3.45 -15.66 -8.17
C ASP A 259 4.62 -14.73 -8.49
N LEU A 260 4.42 -13.41 -8.39
CA LEU A 260 5.44 -12.41 -8.65
C LEU A 260 6.43 -12.24 -7.49
N GLU A 261 5.95 -12.28 -6.24
CA GLU A 261 6.77 -11.95 -5.07
C GLU A 261 7.43 -13.18 -4.41
N SER A 262 6.82 -14.37 -4.49
CA SER A 262 7.39 -15.60 -3.90
C SER A 262 8.81 -15.96 -4.38
N PRO A 263 9.18 -15.76 -5.67
CA PRO A 263 10.57 -15.97 -6.10
C PRO A 263 11.53 -14.82 -5.70
N ASN A 264 11.03 -13.75 -5.09
CA ASN A 264 11.78 -12.51 -4.84
C ASN A 264 11.43 -11.87 -3.47
N LEU A 265 11.23 -12.68 -2.44
CA LEU A 265 10.68 -12.24 -1.14
C LEU A 265 11.51 -11.19 -0.38
N HIS A 266 12.80 -11.07 -0.70
CA HIS A 266 13.70 -10.04 -0.14
C HIS A 266 14.03 -8.92 -1.14
N GLU A 267 13.29 -8.82 -2.24
CA GLU A 267 13.44 -7.79 -3.29
C GLU A 267 14.88 -7.69 -3.83
N ILE A 268 15.58 -8.82 -3.94
CA ILE A 268 16.92 -8.88 -4.55
C ILE A 268 16.84 -8.53 -6.04
N GLY A 269 15.81 -9.04 -6.73
CA GLY A 269 15.43 -8.59 -8.07
C GLY A 269 14.64 -7.27 -7.99
N LEU A 270 15.06 -6.26 -8.76
CA LEU A 270 14.46 -4.93 -8.71
C LEU A 270 13.48 -4.63 -9.85
N ASP A 271 13.41 -5.49 -10.86
CA ASP A 271 12.38 -5.46 -11.91
C ASP A 271 11.10 -6.10 -11.39
N ARG A 272 10.28 -5.28 -10.72
CA ARG A 272 9.12 -5.74 -9.96
C ARG A 272 7.82 -5.22 -10.54
N VAL A 273 7.02 -6.14 -11.09
CA VAL A 273 5.71 -5.80 -11.69
C VAL A 273 4.79 -5.11 -10.68
N ILE A 274 4.78 -5.58 -9.42
CA ILE A 274 3.93 -4.98 -8.38
C ILE A 274 4.40 -3.60 -7.91
N ALA A 275 5.54 -3.10 -8.42
CA ALA A 275 5.99 -1.72 -8.22
C ALA A 275 5.39 -0.75 -9.26
N ASN A 276 4.48 -1.24 -10.10
CA ASN A 276 3.64 -0.41 -10.95
C ASN A 276 2.86 0.62 -10.12
N GLY A 277 2.74 1.85 -10.60
CA GLY A 277 2.14 2.94 -9.85
C GLY A 277 2.90 3.37 -8.59
N HIS A 278 4.14 2.91 -8.40
CA HIS A 278 4.98 3.19 -7.21
C HIS A 278 6.34 3.81 -7.57
N SER A 279 6.39 4.58 -8.66
CA SER A 279 7.60 5.26 -9.11
C SER A 279 7.55 6.76 -8.79
N ILE A 280 6.39 7.39 -8.99
CA ILE A 280 6.06 8.79 -8.70
C ILE A 280 5.23 8.91 -7.44
N SER A 281 4.32 7.95 -7.21
CA SER A 281 3.34 8.03 -6.13
C SER A 281 3.93 8.23 -4.73
N PRO A 282 5.09 7.67 -4.33
CA PRO A 282 5.61 7.90 -2.98
C PRO A 282 5.92 9.37 -2.68
N THR A 283 6.38 10.12 -3.69
CA THR A 283 6.65 11.56 -3.58
C THR A 283 5.33 12.34 -3.64
N LEU A 284 4.45 12.01 -4.59
CA LEU A 284 3.17 12.69 -4.78
C LEU A 284 2.21 12.50 -3.60
N GLU A 285 2.18 11.33 -2.98
CA GLU A 285 1.28 10.98 -1.88
C GLU A 285 1.41 11.96 -0.71
N LEU A 286 2.64 12.37 -0.41
CA LEU A 286 2.99 13.23 0.72
C LEU A 286 3.13 14.71 0.35
N ALA A 287 3.01 15.05 -0.93
CA ALA A 287 3.18 16.42 -1.41
C ALA A 287 2.04 17.37 -0.97
N PRO A 288 0.74 17.02 -1.10
CA PRO A 288 -0.34 17.86 -0.61
C PRO A 288 -0.58 17.67 0.90
N PHE A 289 -1.28 18.63 1.50
CA PHE A 289 -1.79 18.52 2.87
C PHE A 289 -3.32 18.76 2.93
N PRO A 290 -4.10 17.84 3.54
CA PRO A 290 -3.68 16.51 3.99
C PRO A 290 -3.09 15.66 2.85
N PRO A 291 -2.28 14.62 3.15
CA PRO A 291 -1.74 13.71 2.14
C PRO A 291 -2.86 13.09 1.29
N LEU A 292 -2.52 12.65 0.08
CA LEU A 292 -3.43 11.80 -0.69
C LEU A 292 -3.56 10.44 0.01
N ARG A 293 -4.73 9.82 -0.14
CA ARG A 293 -4.84 8.39 0.12
C ARG A 293 -3.91 7.64 -0.83
N HIS A 294 -3.26 6.62 -0.31
CA HIS A 294 -2.24 5.84 -1.02
C HIS A 294 -2.68 5.42 -2.44
N GLY A 295 -3.84 4.78 -2.56
CA GLY A 295 -4.39 4.31 -3.82
C GLY A 295 -4.71 5.43 -4.82
N HIS A 296 -5.03 6.64 -4.35
CA HIS A 296 -5.18 7.78 -5.26
C HIS A 296 -3.83 8.24 -5.82
N ALA A 297 -2.79 8.30 -5.01
CA ALA A 297 -1.44 8.62 -5.48
C ALA A 297 -0.91 7.54 -6.45
N VAL A 298 -1.15 6.26 -6.13
CA VAL A 298 -0.80 5.11 -6.99
C VAL A 298 -1.56 5.17 -8.32
N CYS A 299 -2.85 5.51 -8.30
CA CYS A 299 -3.65 5.63 -9.51
C CYS A 299 -3.19 6.79 -10.42
N ILE A 300 -2.76 7.92 -9.86
CA ILE A 300 -2.21 9.05 -10.65
C ILE A 300 -0.92 8.63 -11.37
N ASP A 301 -0.01 7.94 -10.66
CA ASP A 301 1.22 7.39 -11.25
C ASP A 301 0.92 6.40 -12.39
N MET A 302 -0.03 5.48 -12.17
CA MET A 302 -0.46 4.55 -13.21
C MET A 302 -1.12 5.26 -14.40
N ALA A 303 -1.95 6.28 -14.16
CA ALA A 303 -2.64 7.01 -15.23
C ALA A 303 -1.65 7.72 -16.16
N TRP A 304 -0.59 8.32 -15.59
CA TRP A 304 0.52 8.84 -16.37
C TRP A 304 1.29 7.70 -17.10
N SER A 305 1.58 6.59 -16.40
CA SER A 305 2.29 5.44 -16.99
C SER A 305 1.51 4.79 -18.16
N VAL A 306 0.18 4.74 -18.08
CA VAL A 306 -0.72 4.31 -19.16
C VAL A 306 -0.68 5.28 -20.34
N THR A 307 -0.61 6.59 -20.06
CA THR A 307 -0.43 7.60 -21.11
C THR A 307 0.92 7.41 -21.82
N LEU A 308 2.00 7.18 -21.07
CA LEU A 308 3.32 6.92 -21.62
C LEU A 308 3.36 5.61 -22.43
N ALA A 309 2.75 4.53 -21.94
CA ALA A 309 2.63 3.27 -22.66
C ALA A 309 1.88 3.44 -24.00
N HIS A 310 0.80 4.23 -24.01
CA HIS A 310 0.07 4.60 -25.23
C HIS A 310 0.94 5.39 -26.20
N MET A 311 1.66 6.41 -25.73
CA MET A 311 2.58 7.21 -26.55
C MET A 311 3.70 6.37 -27.17
N ARG A 312 4.19 5.36 -26.45
CA ARG A 312 5.18 4.40 -26.95
C ARG A 312 4.60 3.31 -27.86
N GLY A 313 3.29 3.33 -28.12
CA GLY A 313 2.59 2.35 -28.96
C GLY A 313 2.48 0.96 -28.34
N TYR A 314 2.62 0.85 -27.00
CA TYR A 314 2.55 -0.43 -26.30
C TYR A 314 1.11 -0.90 -26.05
N ILE A 315 0.18 0.06 -26.00
CA ILE A 315 -1.26 -0.17 -25.89
C ILE A 315 -2.00 0.75 -26.87
N GLY A 316 -3.19 0.33 -27.31
CA GLY A 316 -4.04 1.10 -28.23
C GLY A 316 -4.96 2.10 -27.54
N ASP A 317 -5.71 2.88 -28.33
CA ASP A 317 -6.70 3.84 -27.80
C ASP A 317 -7.79 3.15 -26.97
N GLU A 318 -8.24 1.96 -27.37
CA GLU A 318 -9.28 1.21 -26.64
C GLU A 318 -8.82 0.82 -25.23
N ASP A 319 -7.61 0.27 -25.10
CA ASP A 319 -7.02 -0.12 -23.81
C ASP A 319 -6.82 1.12 -22.91
N ARG A 320 -6.27 2.22 -23.44
CA ARG A 320 -6.12 3.49 -22.71
C ARG A 320 -7.47 4.00 -22.23
N ASP A 321 -8.44 4.13 -23.13
CA ASP A 321 -9.74 4.71 -22.81
C ASP A 321 -10.52 3.83 -21.83
N GLN A 322 -10.41 2.50 -21.94
CA GLN A 322 -10.99 1.56 -20.97
C GLN A 322 -10.38 1.73 -19.58
N TRP A 323 -9.06 1.87 -19.49
CA TRP A 323 -8.36 2.07 -18.23
C TRP A 323 -8.82 3.35 -17.53
N PHE A 324 -8.89 4.48 -18.25
CA PHE A 324 -9.36 5.75 -17.68
C PHE A 324 -10.85 5.73 -17.35
N ARG A 325 -11.69 5.04 -18.14
CA ARG A 325 -13.11 4.85 -17.79
C ARG A 325 -13.27 4.09 -16.49
N LEU A 326 -12.57 2.97 -16.31
CA LEU A 326 -12.62 2.20 -15.07
C LEU A 326 -12.17 3.04 -13.88
N ALA A 327 -10.99 3.67 -13.96
CA ALA A 327 -10.47 4.54 -12.90
C ALA A 327 -11.49 5.65 -12.55
N GLY A 328 -12.16 6.18 -13.57
CA GLY A 328 -13.22 7.16 -13.42
C GLY A 328 -14.46 6.64 -12.69
N GLN A 329 -14.96 5.47 -13.08
CA GLN A 329 -16.13 4.80 -12.52
C GLN A 329 -15.94 4.39 -11.06
N VAL A 330 -14.75 3.90 -10.70
CA VAL A 330 -14.44 3.57 -9.30
C VAL A 330 -14.12 4.82 -8.46
N GLY A 331 -14.05 5.99 -9.10
CA GLY A 331 -13.86 7.29 -8.43
C GLY A 331 -12.41 7.63 -8.09
N LEU A 332 -11.41 6.92 -8.62
CA LEU A 332 -10.00 7.18 -8.32
C LEU A 332 -9.48 8.45 -9.00
N SER A 333 -8.43 9.05 -8.41
CA SER A 333 -7.72 10.16 -9.04
C SER A 333 -6.93 9.65 -10.25
N VAL A 334 -6.99 10.39 -11.35
CA VAL A 334 -6.22 10.11 -12.58
C VAL A 334 -5.25 11.23 -12.91
N ASP A 335 -5.35 12.38 -12.25
CA ASP A 335 -4.39 13.48 -12.29
C ASP A 335 -4.43 14.25 -10.96
N HIS A 336 -3.47 15.16 -10.76
CA HIS A 336 -3.44 16.08 -9.63
C HIS A 336 -2.68 17.37 -9.96
N PRO A 337 -3.05 18.55 -9.40
CA PRO A 337 -2.34 19.80 -9.64
C PRO A 337 -0.84 19.78 -9.32
N LEU A 338 -0.43 19.01 -8.31
CA LEU A 338 0.99 18.85 -7.94
C LEU A 338 1.76 17.84 -8.80
N LEU A 339 1.12 17.15 -9.73
CA LEU A 339 1.82 16.34 -10.73
C LEU A 339 2.41 17.32 -11.79
N THR A 340 3.54 17.93 -11.45
CA THR A 340 4.29 18.88 -12.29
C THR A 340 5.61 18.26 -12.77
N ASP A 341 6.27 18.91 -13.74
CA ASP A 341 7.57 18.47 -14.24
C ASP A 341 8.63 18.39 -13.11
N GLU A 342 8.58 19.32 -12.15
CA GLU A 342 9.48 19.34 -10.99
C GLU A 342 9.24 18.13 -10.07
N LEU A 343 7.99 17.82 -9.75
CA LEU A 343 7.67 16.67 -8.90
C LEU A 343 8.04 15.34 -9.59
N MET A 344 7.80 15.23 -10.90
CA MET A 344 8.18 14.07 -11.70
C MET A 344 9.71 13.84 -11.67
N ARG A 345 10.49 14.92 -11.83
CA ARG A 345 11.96 14.87 -11.73
C ARG A 345 12.42 14.46 -10.34
N GLU A 346 11.86 15.06 -9.29
CA GLU A 346 12.19 14.71 -7.90
C GLU A 346 11.91 13.23 -7.63
N ALA A 347 10.74 12.74 -8.03
CA ALA A 347 10.35 11.36 -7.83
C ALA A 347 11.23 10.39 -8.64
N ASN A 348 11.60 10.74 -9.87
CA ASN A 348 12.52 9.94 -10.68
C ASN A 348 13.92 9.83 -10.04
N GLU A 349 14.46 10.91 -9.48
CA GLU A 349 15.74 10.86 -8.75
C GLU A 349 15.65 10.05 -7.46
N ALA A 350 14.55 10.17 -6.73
CA ALA A 350 14.32 9.39 -5.52
C ALA A 350 14.19 7.88 -5.83
N ILE A 351 13.42 7.52 -6.86
CA ILE A 351 13.16 6.12 -7.18
C ILE A 351 14.39 5.41 -7.74
N LYS A 352 15.24 6.10 -8.52
CA LYS A 352 16.53 5.53 -8.97
C LYS A 352 17.42 5.12 -7.79
N LYS A 353 17.46 5.90 -6.71
CA LYS A 353 18.22 5.53 -5.50
C LYS A 353 17.68 4.26 -4.86
N THR A 354 16.36 4.10 -4.84
CA THR A 354 15.68 2.92 -4.32
C THR A 354 15.86 1.69 -5.23
N ARG A 355 16.02 1.89 -6.54
CA ARG A 355 16.06 0.84 -7.58
C ARG A 355 17.45 0.61 -8.18
N ASP A 356 18.48 0.95 -7.40
CA ASP A 356 19.89 0.74 -7.71
C ASP A 356 20.35 1.40 -9.02
N GLY A 357 20.09 2.70 -9.14
CA GLY A 357 20.53 3.56 -10.23
C GLY A 357 19.65 3.55 -11.48
N LEU A 358 18.72 2.60 -11.59
CA LEU A 358 17.82 2.46 -12.75
C LEU A 358 16.38 2.90 -12.44
N GLN A 359 15.63 3.33 -13.45
CA GLN A 359 14.27 3.85 -13.25
C GLN A 359 13.27 2.72 -13.00
N ARG A 360 13.30 1.68 -13.85
CA ARG A 360 12.44 0.48 -13.84
C ARG A 360 10.95 0.78 -13.74
N PHE A 361 10.47 1.77 -14.52
CA PHE A 361 9.04 2.07 -14.61
C PHE A 361 8.30 0.90 -15.25
N VAL A 362 7.19 0.48 -14.64
CA VAL A 362 6.36 -0.59 -15.19
C VAL A 362 5.38 0.02 -16.20
N LEU A 363 5.45 -0.43 -17.45
CA LEU A 363 4.57 0.01 -18.52
C LEU A 363 3.82 -1.19 -19.10
N ALA A 364 2.49 -1.08 -19.26
CA ALA A 364 1.69 -2.14 -19.88
C ALA A 364 2.11 -2.35 -21.34
N LYS A 365 2.31 -3.61 -21.77
CA LYS A 365 2.72 -3.96 -23.14
C LYS A 365 2.48 -5.44 -23.51
N PRO A 366 1.31 -5.80 -24.09
CA PRO A 366 0.06 -5.06 -24.07
C PRO A 366 -0.63 -5.09 -22.69
N LEU A 367 -1.85 -4.58 -22.58
CA LEU A 367 -2.68 -4.69 -21.39
C LEU A 367 -2.80 -6.16 -20.90
N GLY A 368 -2.56 -6.38 -19.61
CA GLY A 368 -2.44 -7.70 -18.98
C GLY A 368 -1.01 -8.25 -18.94
N THR A 369 -0.03 -7.50 -19.44
CA THR A 369 1.42 -7.81 -19.35
C THR A 369 2.20 -6.49 -19.21
N CYS A 370 3.50 -6.53 -18.93
CA CYS A 370 4.29 -5.31 -18.80
C CYS A 370 5.77 -5.46 -19.21
N VAL A 371 6.42 -4.31 -19.36
CA VAL A 371 7.87 -4.16 -19.51
C VAL A 371 8.41 -3.13 -18.51
N PHE A 372 9.72 -3.13 -18.31
CA PHE A 372 10.43 -2.17 -17.45
C PHE A 372 11.17 -1.14 -18.31
N ALA A 373 10.82 0.14 -18.14
CA ALA A 373 11.47 1.25 -18.83
C ALA A 373 12.58 1.87 -17.96
N ASN A 374 13.76 2.05 -18.56
CA ASN A 374 14.93 2.69 -17.96
C ASN A 374 15.44 3.89 -18.77
N ASP A 375 14.75 4.20 -19.87
CA ASP A 375 15.15 5.13 -20.91
C ASP A 375 14.22 6.35 -21.00
N ILE A 376 13.42 6.61 -19.96
CA ILE A 376 12.52 7.75 -19.95
C ILE A 376 13.35 9.01 -19.76
N THR A 377 13.49 9.76 -20.85
CA THR A 377 14.26 11.02 -20.87
C THR A 377 13.46 12.15 -20.22
N GLU A 378 14.15 13.21 -19.79
CA GLU A 378 13.51 14.43 -19.28
C GLU A 378 12.52 15.02 -20.30
N ASP A 379 12.89 15.03 -21.58
CA ASP A 379 12.00 15.48 -22.66
C ASP A 379 10.75 14.59 -22.79
N GLU A 380 10.88 13.28 -22.57
CA GLU A 380 9.76 12.35 -22.60
C GLU A 380 8.85 12.52 -21.38
N PHE A 381 9.40 12.80 -20.19
CA PHE A 381 8.62 13.18 -19.01
C PHE A 381 7.74 14.41 -19.29
N VAL A 382 8.35 15.50 -19.79
CA VAL A 382 7.62 16.75 -20.09
C VAL A 382 6.54 16.53 -21.14
N LYS A 383 6.88 15.86 -22.26
CA LYS A 383 5.92 15.58 -23.34
C LYS A 383 4.78 14.68 -22.88
N SER A 384 5.10 13.60 -22.16
CA SER A 384 4.08 12.66 -21.68
C SER A 384 3.18 13.26 -20.62
N LEU A 385 3.70 14.11 -19.73
CA LEU A 385 2.89 14.85 -18.78
C LEU A 385 1.94 15.80 -19.50
N ALA A 386 2.41 16.58 -20.48
CA ALA A 386 1.54 17.47 -21.27
C ALA A 386 0.42 16.71 -22.00
N VAL A 387 0.74 15.57 -22.61
CA VAL A 387 -0.26 14.69 -23.27
C VAL A 387 -1.26 14.15 -22.23
N HIS A 388 -0.78 13.72 -21.07
CA HIS A 388 -1.60 13.22 -19.98
C HIS A 388 -2.60 14.27 -19.49
N LYS A 389 -2.13 15.47 -19.14
CA LYS A 389 -2.97 16.61 -18.71
C LYS A 389 -4.03 16.94 -19.76
N ALA A 390 -3.63 17.01 -21.03
CA ALA A 390 -4.56 17.30 -22.13
C ALA A 390 -5.62 16.21 -22.30
N TYR A 391 -5.24 14.94 -22.17
CA TYR A 391 -6.15 13.81 -22.27
C TYR A 391 -7.15 13.77 -21.10
N VAL A 392 -6.70 13.96 -19.85
CA VAL A 392 -7.57 14.05 -18.66
C VAL A 392 -8.62 15.15 -18.82
N LYS A 393 -8.21 16.33 -19.32
CA LYS A 393 -9.14 17.41 -19.65
C LYS A 393 -10.12 17.02 -20.76
N LYS A 394 -9.66 16.36 -21.82
CA LYS A 394 -10.48 15.90 -22.95
C LYS A 394 -11.59 14.93 -22.51
N ILE A 395 -11.30 14.03 -21.57
CA ILE A 395 -12.29 13.07 -21.05
C ILE A 395 -13.20 13.66 -19.95
N GLY A 396 -13.17 14.99 -19.75
CA GLY A 396 -14.09 15.69 -18.85
C GLY A 396 -13.78 15.52 -17.36
N ARG A 397 -12.55 15.15 -16.99
CA ARG A 397 -12.16 14.90 -15.60
C ARG A 397 -11.56 16.11 -14.88
N GLY A 398 -11.58 17.30 -15.48
CA GLY A 398 -11.14 18.54 -14.84
C GLY A 398 -9.65 18.50 -14.45
N ASP A 399 -9.36 18.64 -13.15
CA ASP A 399 -8.03 18.51 -12.55
C ASP A 399 -7.65 17.04 -12.22
N GLY A 400 -8.52 16.10 -12.58
CA GLY A 400 -8.38 14.65 -12.45
C GLY A 400 -8.45 14.11 -11.02
N VAL A 401 -8.76 14.94 -10.02
CA VAL A 401 -8.89 14.53 -8.63
C VAL A 401 -10.17 13.68 -8.46
N GLY A 402 -10.01 12.50 -7.88
CA GLY A 402 -11.11 11.56 -7.63
C GLY A 402 -11.93 11.86 -6.37
N LEU A 403 -12.89 10.98 -6.10
CA LEU A 403 -13.75 11.01 -4.92
C LEU A 403 -12.98 10.60 -3.67
N ASP A 404 -13.08 11.40 -2.60
CA ASP A 404 -12.42 11.15 -1.32
C ASP A 404 -10.90 10.95 -1.45
N ALA A 405 -10.24 11.73 -2.32
CA ALA A 405 -8.84 11.52 -2.67
C ALA A 405 -7.83 11.79 -1.54
N TYR A 406 -8.20 12.63 -0.57
CA TYR A 406 -7.32 13.05 0.52
C TYR A 406 -7.58 12.23 1.78
N ALA A 407 -6.52 11.98 2.55
CA ALA A 407 -6.60 11.34 3.84
C ALA A 407 -7.44 12.20 4.81
N ASP A 408 -8.41 11.56 5.47
CA ASP A 408 -9.22 12.17 6.51
C ASP A 408 -8.68 11.85 7.92
N ALA A 409 -9.39 12.32 8.94
CA ALA A 409 -8.97 12.13 10.33
C ALA A 409 -8.91 10.65 10.73
N GLY A 410 -9.80 9.80 10.20
CA GLY A 410 -9.80 8.37 10.46
C GLY A 410 -8.61 7.68 9.81
N ASP A 411 -8.27 8.06 8.58
CA ASP A 411 -7.09 7.53 7.86
C ASP A 411 -5.79 7.85 8.58
N LEU A 412 -5.71 9.04 9.16
CA LEU A 412 -4.52 9.56 9.82
C LEU A 412 -4.47 9.17 11.31
N GLY A 413 -5.58 8.80 11.94
CA GLY A 413 -5.66 8.69 13.39
C GLY A 413 -5.54 10.05 14.08
N ALA A 414 -5.96 11.10 13.39
CA ALA A 414 -5.90 12.48 13.85
C ALA A 414 -7.21 12.87 14.56
N ASP A 415 -7.15 13.93 15.36
CA ASP A 415 -8.37 14.58 15.83
C ASP A 415 -9.02 15.35 14.66
N PRO A 416 -10.34 15.16 14.38
CA PRO A 416 -10.99 15.82 13.25
C PRO A 416 -10.96 17.35 13.29
N GLU A 417 -11.09 17.95 14.48
CA GLU A 417 -11.08 19.41 14.63
C GLU A 417 -9.67 19.96 14.44
N ALA A 418 -8.66 19.27 14.99
CA ALA A 418 -7.26 19.60 14.81
C ALA A 418 -6.84 19.51 13.34
N LEU A 419 -7.23 18.45 12.63
CA LEU A 419 -6.94 18.29 11.21
C LEU A 419 -7.59 19.41 10.38
N LEU A 420 -8.84 19.76 10.69
CA LEU A 420 -9.53 20.86 10.02
C LEU A 420 -8.82 22.21 10.26
N LYS A 421 -8.35 22.46 11.49
CA LYS A 421 -7.59 23.66 11.83
C LYS A 421 -6.26 23.71 11.08
N GLU A 422 -5.53 22.61 11.03
CA GLU A 422 -4.27 22.52 10.30
C GLU A 422 -4.48 22.74 8.79
N ARG A 423 -5.52 22.15 8.22
CA ARG A 423 -5.89 22.34 6.81
C ARG A 423 -6.18 23.81 6.49
N LYS A 424 -6.89 24.52 7.37
CA LYS A 424 -7.14 25.96 7.22
C LYS A 424 -5.84 26.78 7.33
N ALA A 425 -4.96 26.42 8.26
CA ALA A 425 -3.67 27.10 8.44
C ALA A 425 -2.77 26.91 7.20
N GLU A 426 -2.73 25.71 6.64
CA GLU A 426 -1.93 25.42 5.46
C GLU A 426 -2.47 26.14 4.21
N ALA A 427 -3.78 26.14 4.01
CA ALA A 427 -4.40 26.93 2.95
C ALA A 427 -4.09 28.44 3.08
N ALA A 428 -4.04 28.96 4.30
CA ALA A 428 -3.65 30.34 4.55
C ALA A 428 -2.16 30.61 4.24
N ARG A 429 -1.26 29.67 4.55
CA ARG A 429 0.18 29.76 4.22
C ARG A 429 0.39 29.77 2.71
N LEU A 430 -0.25 28.86 1.98
CA LEU A 430 -0.16 28.79 0.51
C LEU A 430 -0.70 30.07 -0.14
N ASN A 431 -1.85 30.57 0.32
CA ASN A 431 -2.40 31.84 -0.16
C ASN A 431 -1.50 33.05 0.19
N GLY A 432 -0.82 33.01 1.34
CA GLY A 432 0.15 34.03 1.74
C GLY A 432 1.43 33.99 0.90
N ALA A 433 1.95 32.79 0.61
CA ALA A 433 3.11 32.57 -0.25
C ALA A 433 2.83 33.09 -1.68
N HIS A 434 1.69 32.73 -2.26
CA HIS A 434 1.29 33.24 -3.59
C HIS A 434 1.12 34.76 -3.63
N LYS A 435 0.61 35.39 -2.56
CA LYS A 435 0.57 36.86 -2.47
C LYS A 435 1.98 37.47 -2.38
N SER A 436 2.90 36.84 -1.65
CA SER A 436 4.29 37.32 -1.54
C SER A 436 5.06 37.17 -2.86
N GLU A 437 4.86 36.09 -3.61
CA GLU A 437 5.44 35.90 -4.95
C GLU A 437 4.85 36.87 -5.97
N ALA A 438 3.54 37.14 -5.92
CA ALA A 438 2.88 38.14 -6.75
C ALA A 438 3.31 39.59 -6.44
N ILE A 439 3.70 39.87 -5.20
CA ILE A 439 4.27 41.17 -4.80
C ILE A 439 5.74 41.25 -5.22
N ALA A 440 6.53 40.18 -5.06
CA ALA A 440 7.93 40.13 -5.49
C ALA A 440 8.09 40.28 -7.01
N THR A 441 7.21 39.66 -7.80
CA THR A 441 7.17 39.82 -9.27
C THR A 441 6.68 41.20 -9.73
N ARG A 442 5.91 41.93 -8.91
CA ARG A 442 5.53 43.34 -9.15
C ARG A 442 6.58 44.35 -8.67
N ALA A 443 7.52 43.94 -7.83
CA ALA A 443 8.51 44.82 -7.21
C ALA A 443 9.88 44.82 -7.91
N ALA A 444 10.05 44.10 -9.03
CA ALA A 444 11.27 44.20 -9.85
C ALA A 444 11.25 45.51 -10.67
N PRO A 445 12.09 46.52 -10.38
CA PRO A 445 12.18 47.72 -11.21
C PRO A 445 13.11 47.46 -12.39
N ALA A 446 12.71 47.96 -13.55
CA ALA A 446 13.59 48.14 -14.70
C ALA A 446 14.77 49.04 -14.32
N ALA A 447 15.96 48.46 -14.19
CA ALA A 447 17.21 49.20 -14.07
C ALA A 447 18.36 48.39 -14.68
N ALA A 448 18.59 48.55 -15.99
CA ALA A 448 19.90 48.38 -16.62
C ALA A 448 19.86 48.81 -18.10
N THR A 449 19.79 50.11 -18.37
CA THR A 449 20.25 50.68 -19.64
C THR A 449 20.84 52.07 -19.42
N ALA A 450 22.13 52.15 -19.09
CA ALA A 450 22.98 53.29 -19.46
C ALA A 450 24.47 52.99 -19.24
N ALA A 451 25.25 53.36 -20.25
CA ALA A 451 26.67 53.71 -20.25
C ALA A 451 27.73 52.58 -20.22
N VAL A 452 28.29 52.28 -21.41
CA VAL A 452 29.73 52.50 -21.66
C VAL A 452 29.91 52.98 -23.11
N ALA A 453 30.30 54.24 -23.26
CA ALA A 453 30.96 54.79 -24.44
C ALA A 453 32.17 55.59 -23.93
N ALA A 454 33.36 55.09 -24.27
CA ALA A 454 34.70 55.69 -24.26
C ALA A 454 35.72 54.62 -23.87
#